data_AF-A0A1G5H1Q4-F1
#
_entry.id   AF-A0A1G5H1Q4-F1
#
_cell.length_a   1.000
_cell.length_b   1.000
_cell.length_c   1.000
_cell.angle_alpha   90.00
_cell.angle_beta   90.00
_cell.angle_gamma   90.00
#
_symmetry.space_group_name_H-M   'P 1'
#
loop_
_entity.id
_entity.type
_entity.pdbx_description
1 polymer ?
#
loop_
_entity_poly.entity_id
_entity_poly.type
_entity_poly.pdbx_seq_one_letter_code
_entity_poly.pdbx_strand_id
1 'polypeptide(L)' 'MFFFIIFLLISLFGLVFGIRALLIPNSWPFNRNKGELILSDIIRIKFRGIFLLAISIVMALASIKQLVE' A
#
# COMPACT_ATOMS: atom_id res chain seq x y z
N MET A 1 11.43 17.34 10.54
CA MET A 1 12.18 16.58 9.51
C MET A 1 12.10 15.05 9.68
N PHE A 2 12.35 14.48 10.86
CA PHE A 2 12.26 13.01 11.05
C PHE A 2 10.87 12.42 10.71
N PHE A 3 9.80 13.01 11.23
CA PHE A 3 8.43 12.55 10.95
C PHE A 3 8.04 12.67 9.47
N PHE A 4 8.50 13.73 8.79
CA PHE A 4 8.31 13.90 7.35
C PHE A 4 8.85 12.69 6.57
N ILE A 5 10.09 12.30 6.84
CA ILE A 5 10.74 11.17 6.16
C ILE A 5 9.98 9.86 6.42
N ILE A 6 9.53 9.63 7.66
CA ILE A 6 8.76 8.45 8.01
C ILE A 6 7.43 8.40 7.25
N PHE A 7 6.67 9.49 7.27
CA PHE A 7 5.36 9.54 6.60
C PHE A 7 5.49 9.41 5.09
N LEU A 8 6.53 10.03 4.51
CA LEU A 8 6.85 9.89 3.10
C LEU A 8 7.17 8.43 2.75
N LEU A 9 8.03 7.76 3.52
CA LEU A 9 8.37 6.35 3.29
C LEU A 9 7.15 5.43 3.43
N ILE A 10 6.35 5.60 4.47
CA ILE A 10 5.11 4.82 4.66
C ILE A 10 4.18 5.03 3.46
N SER A 11 4.03 6.27 3.00
CA SER A 11 3.20 6.58 1.84
C SER A 11 3.71 5.88 0.57
N LEU A 12 5.02 5.91 0.32
CA LEU A 12 5.62 5.30 -0.86
C LEU A 12 5.46 3.78 -0.84
N PHE A 13 5.77 3.14 0.30
CA PHE A 13 5.60 1.70 0.43
C PHE A 13 4.14 1.28 0.26
N GLY A 14 3.21 1.96 0.93
CA GLY A 14 1.80 1.63 0.80
C GLY A 14 1.24 1.90 -0.60
N LEU A 15 1.75 2.89 -1.33
CA LEU A 15 1.40 3.14 -2.74
C LEU A 15 1.84 1.99 -3.63
N VAL A 16 3.12 1.60 -3.52
CA VAL A 16 3.70 0.51 -4.32
C VAL A 16 2.98 -0.81 -4.03
N PHE A 17 2.78 -1.15 -2.76
CA PHE A 17 2.09 -2.39 -2.39
C PHE A 17 0.60 -2.34 -2.69
N GLY A 18 -0.06 -1.20 -2.51
CA GLY A 18 -1.47 -1.01 -2.84
C GLY A 18 -1.76 -1.18 -4.34
N ILE A 19 -0.93 -0.58 -5.21
CA ILE A 19 -1.03 -0.77 -6.66
C ILE A 19 -0.76 -2.24 -7.03
N ARG A 20 0.28 -2.85 -6.46
CA ARG A 20 0.59 -4.26 -6.70
C ARG A 20 -0.54 -5.20 -6.27
N ALA A 21 -1.21 -4.93 -5.16
CA ALA A 21 -2.35 -5.73 -4.71
C ALA A 21 -3.52 -5.70 -5.72
N LEU A 22 -3.70 -4.57 -6.43
CA LEU A 22 -4.75 -4.42 -7.43
C LEU A 22 -4.40 -5.07 -8.77
N LEU A 23 -3.17 -4.84 -9.26
CA LEU A 23 -2.73 -5.29 -10.57
C LEU A 23 -2.26 -6.74 -10.57
N ILE A 24 -1.51 -7.15 -9.54
CA ILE A 24 -0.83 -8.45 -9.48
C ILE A 24 -1.04 -9.08 -8.08
N PRO A 25 -2.29 -9.39 -7.68
CA PRO A 25 -2.61 -9.96 -6.37
C PRO A 25 -1.92 -11.31 -6.11
N ASN A 26 -1.55 -12.02 -7.17
CA ASN A 26 -0.88 -13.33 -7.08
C ASN A 26 0.64 -13.24 -6.91
N SER A 27 1.19 -12.03 -6.74
CA SER A 27 2.62 -11.81 -6.55
C SER A 27 2.99 -11.55 -5.08
N TRP A 28 4.29 -11.59 -4.80
CA TRP A 28 4.82 -11.17 -3.50
C TRP A 28 4.55 -9.68 -3.27
N PRO A 29 4.16 -9.24 -2.05
CA PRO A 29 4.14 -9.99 -0.78
C PRO A 29 2.84 -10.75 -0.45
N PHE A 30 1.83 -10.70 -1.33
CA PHE A 30 0.48 -11.19 -1.04
C PHE A 30 0.34 -12.70 -1.21
N ASN A 31 1.05 -13.28 -2.18
CA ASN A 31 1.13 -14.73 -2.36
C ASN A 31 2.55 -15.23 -2.10
N ARG A 32 2.87 -15.54 -0.83
CA ARG A 32 4.21 -16.01 -0.44
C ARG A 32 4.53 -17.42 -0.94
N ASN A 33 3.53 -18.30 -0.96
CA ASN A 33 3.71 -19.71 -1.28
C ASN A 33 3.52 -20.01 -2.78
N LYS A 34 3.26 -18.99 -3.60
CA LYS A 34 2.97 -19.11 -5.04
C LYS A 34 1.87 -20.15 -5.36
N GLY A 35 0.98 -20.40 -4.40
CA GLY A 35 -0.15 -21.30 -4.59
C GLY A 35 -1.23 -20.65 -5.45
N GLU A 36 -2.13 -21.46 -5.99
CA GLU A 36 -3.32 -20.95 -6.66
C GLU A 36 -4.21 -20.22 -5.65
N LEU A 37 -4.49 -18.94 -5.92
CA LEU A 37 -5.40 -18.15 -5.09
C LEU A 37 -6.81 -18.31 -5.60
N ILE A 38 -7.73 -18.59 -4.69
CA ILE A 38 -9.15 -18.67 -5.00
C ILE A 38 -9.68 -17.24 -5.20
N LEU A 39 -10.75 -17.07 -5.97
CA LEU A 39 -11.35 -15.77 -6.26
C LEU A 39 -11.63 -14.94 -4.99
N SER A 40 -12.04 -15.58 -3.89
CA SER A 40 -12.26 -14.94 -2.58
C SER A 40 -10.98 -14.33 -2.00
N ASP A 41 -9.83 -14.98 -2.17
CA ASP A 41 -8.54 -14.49 -1.67
C ASP A 41 -8.06 -13.31 -2.50
N ILE A 42 -8.22 -13.39 -3.83
CA ILE A 42 -7.90 -12.30 -4.75
C ILE A 42 -8.70 -11.04 -4.39
N ILE A 43 -10.02 -11.19 -4.16
CA ILE A 43 -10.88 -10.07 -3.75
C ILE A 43 -10.42 -9.47 -2.42
N ARG A 44 -10.09 -10.32 -1.43
CA ARG A 44 -9.58 -9.87 -0.13
C ARG A 44 -8.26 -9.11 -0.25
N ILE A 45 -7.34 -9.57 -1.10
CA ILE A 45 -6.06 -8.90 -1.36
C ILE A 45 -6.31 -7.54 -2.02
N LYS A 46 -7.15 -7.48 -3.06
CA LYS A 46 -7.50 -6.23 -3.73
C LYS A 46 -8.13 -5.21 -2.77
N PHE A 47 -9.05 -5.66 -1.92
CA PHE A 47 -9.68 -4.81 -0.92
C PHE A 47 -8.65 -4.23 0.07
N ARG A 48 -7.74 -5.08 0.60
CA ARG A 48 -6.61 -4.61 1.42
C ARG A 48 -5.72 -3.63 0.67
N GLY A 49 -5.51 -3.85 -0.63
CA GLY A 49 -4.80 -2.93 -1.53
C GLY A 49 -5.44 -1.54 -1.58
N ILE A 50 -6.77 -1.46 -1.71
CA ILE A 50 -7.51 -0.19 -1.70
C ILE A 50 -7.31 0.55 -0.37
N PHE A 51 -7.39 -0.16 0.76
CA PHE A 51 -7.14 0.44 2.08
C PHE A 51 -5.69 0.94 2.23
N LEU A 52 -4.71 0.16 1.76
CA LEU A 52 -3.31 0.57 1.72
C LEU A 52 -3.12 1.85 0.91
N LEU A 53 -3.77 1.96 -0.25
CA LEU A 53 -3.72 3.17 -1.08
C LEU A 53 -4.32 4.38 -0.38
N ALA A 54 -5.51 4.23 0.21
CA ALA A 54 -6.16 5.31 0.94
C ALA A 54 -5.28 5.84 2.08
N ILE A 55 -4.71 4.94 2.89
CA ILE A 55 -3.79 5.31 3.99
C ILE A 55 -2.54 5.99 3.42
N SER A 56 -2.00 5.49 2.31
CA SER A 56 -0.81 6.06 1.68
C SER A 56 -1.04 7.49 1.23
N ILE A 57 -2.20 7.79 0.64
CA ILE A 57 -2.56 9.14 0.21
C ILE A 57 -2.65 10.06 1.44
N VAL A 58 -3.31 9.62 2.52
CA VAL A 58 -3.40 10.40 3.77
C VAL A 58 -2.01 10.69 4.34
N MET A 59 -1.12 9.68 4.39
CA MET A 59 0.24 9.84 4.88
C MET A 59 1.09 10.74 3.97
N ALA A 60 0.89 10.68 2.65
CA ALA A 60 1.55 11.59 1.71
C ALA A 60 1.12 13.04 1.99
N LEU A 61 -0.18 13.30 2.15
CA LEU A 61 -0.69 14.63 2.48
C LEU A 61 -0.15 15.13 3.83
N ALA A 62 -0.11 14.25 4.85
CA ALA A 62 0.46 14.56 6.15
C ALA A 62 1.96 14.90 6.07
N SER A 63 2.72 14.18 5.22
CA SER A 63 4.13 14.49 4.98
C SER A 63 4.30 15.86 4.33
N ILE A 64 3.50 16.19 3.30
CA ILE A 64 3.57 17.49 2.63
C ILE A 64 3.26 18.62 3.63
N LYS A 65 2.23 18.45 4.47
CA LYS A 65 1.90 19.43 5.52
C LYS A 65 3.08 19.67 6.46
N GLN A 66 3.75 18.61 6.92
CA GLN A 66 4.95 18.72 7.78
C GLN A 66 6.20 19.28 7.09
N LEU A 67 6.21 19.37 5.76
CA LEU A 67 7.30 20.01 5.02
C LEU A 67 7.06 21.53 4.90
N VAL A 68 5.80 21.94 4.86
CA VAL A 68 5.38 23.33 4.70
C VAL A 68 5.33 24.08 6.04
N GLU A 69 4.93 23.40 7.11
CA GLU A 69 4.99 23.89 8.51
C GLU A 69 6.37 23.64 9.15
#